data_AF-A0AAD1YQW4-F1
#
_entry.id   AF-A0AAD1YQW4-F1
#
_cell.length_a   1.000
_cell.length_b   1.000
_cell.length_c   1.000
_cell.angle_alpha   90.00
_cell.angle_beta   90.00
_cell.angle_gamma   90.00
#
_symmetry.space_group_name_H-M   'P 1'
#
loop_
_entity.id
_entity.type
_entity.pdbx_description
1 polymer ?
#
loop_
_entity_poly.entity_id
_entity_poly.type
_entity_poly.pdbx_seq_one_letter_code
_entity_poly.pdbx_strand_id
1 'polypeptide(L)'
;MQNYSNPCFIEITLISAQDLRVASSVFCRRLRPFITVTTSATLYGDKQVKVYKTKVDDKGGVNPTWGDKFRLPLDQTIFYLRKSGIYLQLYTKHLVMGNTQLGWCLIPMTDIVNRLIPVGSTRFLSYRLRDRDGSRGNGIVNVAVKLEGNLPTQHPPQRPVMMPEGNVGDIVIGIPGKMLSERSEFSQEHVGAGCSNRYAFSIGRY
;
A
#
# COMPACT_ATOMS: atom_id res chain seq x y z
N MET A 1 -1.98 36.66 -3.35
CA MET A 1 -1.42 35.88 -2.22
C MET A 1 -1.17 34.46 -2.70
N GLN A 2 0.09 34.08 -2.93
CA GLN A 2 0.42 32.69 -3.27
C GLN A 2 0.30 31.85 -2.00
N ASN A 3 -0.68 30.95 -1.96
CA ASN A 3 -0.79 29.94 -0.92
C ASN A 3 0.42 29.00 -1.06
N TYR A 4 1.49 29.26 -0.30
CA TYR A 4 2.58 28.30 -0.13
C TYR A 4 2.02 27.11 0.66
N SER A 5 1.43 26.17 -0.07
CA SER A 5 1.12 24.85 0.46
C SER A 5 2.45 24.24 0.87
N ASN A 6 2.69 24.06 2.18
CA ASN A 6 3.90 23.41 2.66
C ASN A 6 4.06 22.05 1.94
N PRO A 7 5.22 21.76 1.32
CA PRO A 7 5.37 20.57 0.51
C PRO A 7 5.26 19.32 1.38
N CYS A 8 4.40 18.40 0.96
CA CYS A 8 4.25 17.08 1.59
C CYS A 8 5.35 16.15 1.07
N PHE A 9 5.96 15.35 1.95
CA PHE A 9 6.99 14.39 1.57
C PHE A 9 6.86 13.10 2.37
N ILE A 10 7.36 12.02 1.77
CA ILE A 10 7.55 10.74 2.47
C ILE A 10 9.03 10.61 2.77
N GLU A 11 9.36 10.44 4.04
CA GLU A 11 10.63 9.85 4.43
C GLU A 11 10.52 8.33 4.35
N ILE A 12 11.39 7.70 3.57
CA ILE A 12 11.51 6.24 3.49
C ILE A 12 12.92 5.83 3.90
N THR A 13 13.03 4.84 4.77
CA THR A 13 14.27 4.15 5.11
C THR A 13 14.19 2.73 4.61
N LEU A 14 15.15 2.35 3.75
CA LEU A 14 15.26 0.99 3.26
C LEU A 14 16.12 0.20 4.24
N ILE A 15 15.49 -0.70 5.01
CA ILE A 15 16.12 -1.36 6.15
C ILE A 15 16.90 -2.57 5.66
N SER A 16 16.19 -3.53 5.09
CA SER A 16 16.75 -4.83 4.70
C SER A 16 15.92 -5.53 3.65
N ALA A 17 16.49 -6.59 3.08
CA ALA A 17 15.72 -7.60 2.38
C ALA A 17 16.11 -9.00 2.88
N GLN A 18 15.23 -9.97 2.67
CA GLN A 18 15.40 -11.35 3.12
C GLN A 18 14.96 -12.31 2.02
N ASP A 19 15.50 -13.54 2.05
CA ASP A 19 15.13 -14.64 1.14
C ASP A 19 15.26 -14.30 -0.35
N LEU A 20 16.30 -13.52 -0.70
CA LEU A 20 16.59 -13.22 -2.10
C LEU A 20 17.10 -14.46 -2.83
N ARG A 21 16.59 -14.69 -4.04
CA ARG A 21 17.03 -15.81 -4.87
C ARG A 21 18.30 -15.45 -5.61
N VAL A 22 19.30 -16.32 -5.49
CA VAL A 22 20.47 -16.30 -6.37
C VAL A 22 20.04 -16.92 -7.70
N ALA A 23 20.24 -16.19 -8.80
CA ALA A 23 20.09 -16.80 -10.12
C ALA A 23 21.10 -17.96 -10.22
N SER A 24 20.70 -19.10 -10.78
CA SER A 24 21.55 -20.30 -10.95
C SER A 24 22.75 -20.13 -11.89
N SER A 25 23.13 -18.88 -12.20
CA SER A 25 24.28 -18.56 -13.03
C SER A 25 25.59 -18.75 -12.28
N VAL A 26 26.49 -19.52 -12.89
CA VAL A 26 27.88 -19.77 -12.46
C VAL A 26 28.70 -18.50 -12.19
N PHE A 27 28.29 -17.36 -12.77
CA PHE A 27 28.98 -16.07 -12.64
C PHE A 27 28.50 -15.23 -11.43
N CYS A 28 27.44 -15.63 -10.73
CA CYS A 28 26.88 -14.86 -9.64
C CYS A 28 26.88 -15.64 -8.32
N ARG A 29 28.07 -15.91 -7.79
CA ARG A 29 28.25 -16.69 -6.55
C ARG A 29 27.82 -15.93 -5.28
N ARG A 30 27.76 -14.60 -5.33
CA ARG A 30 27.34 -13.75 -4.22
C ARG A 30 26.52 -12.57 -4.74
N LEU A 31 25.33 -12.36 -4.17
CA LEU A 31 24.55 -11.17 -4.46
C LEU A 31 25.20 -9.94 -3.84
N ARG A 32 25.12 -8.82 -4.56
CA ARG A 32 25.57 -7.49 -4.11
C ARG A 32 24.40 -6.52 -4.25
N PRO A 33 23.41 -6.58 -3.34
CA PRO A 33 22.12 -5.97 -3.59
C PRO A 33 22.10 -4.46 -3.40
N PHE A 34 21.31 -3.76 -4.20
CA PHE A 34 20.93 -2.37 -3.99
C PHE A 34 19.49 -2.14 -4.46
N ILE A 35 18.83 -1.13 -3.92
CA ILE A 35 17.46 -0.76 -4.29
C ILE A 35 17.46 0.58 -5.01
N THR A 36 16.62 0.70 -6.03
CA THR A 36 16.19 1.99 -6.56
C THR A 36 14.76 2.31 -6.13
N VAL A 37 14.50 3.58 -5.87
CA VAL A 37 13.20 4.09 -5.41
C VAL A 37 12.69 5.14 -6.38
N THR A 38 11.44 4.99 -6.80
CA THR A 38 10.70 5.97 -7.61
C THR A 38 9.27 6.13 -7.09
N THR A 39 8.61 7.23 -7.45
CA THR A 39 7.21 7.49 -7.06
C THR A 39 6.32 7.58 -8.29
N SER A 40 5.06 7.15 -8.18
CA SER A 40 4.12 7.17 -9.31
C SER A 40 3.89 8.56 -9.91
N ALA A 41 4.04 9.64 -9.11
CA ALA A 41 3.92 11.02 -9.58
C ALA A 41 4.94 11.37 -10.68
N THR A 42 6.07 10.68 -10.70
CA THR A 42 7.12 10.89 -11.71
C THR A 42 6.85 10.14 -13.03
N LEU A 43 5.89 9.23 -13.07
CA LEU A 43 5.65 8.38 -14.25
C LEU A 43 4.64 8.98 -15.25
N TYR A 44 3.89 10.01 -14.86
CA TYR A 44 2.76 10.56 -15.64
C TYR A 44 2.95 12.01 -16.10
N GLY A 45 4.17 12.55 -16.07
CA GLY A 45 4.46 13.90 -16.56
C GLY A 45 5.82 13.99 -17.23
N ASP A 46 6.01 15.02 -18.05
CA ASP A 46 7.23 15.36 -18.81
C ASP A 46 8.42 15.80 -17.92
N LYS A 47 8.34 15.51 -16.61
CA LYS A 47 9.36 15.81 -15.62
C LYS A 47 10.26 14.58 -15.47
N GLN A 48 11.57 14.80 -15.54
CA GLN A 48 12.56 13.73 -15.33
C GLN A 48 12.25 12.91 -14.07
N VAL A 49 12.14 11.59 -14.25
CA VAL A 49 11.91 10.65 -13.15
C VAL A 49 13.09 10.70 -12.19
N LYS A 50 12.88 11.29 -11.01
CA LYS A 50 13.90 11.27 -9.96
C LYS A 50 14.00 9.88 -9.37
N VAL A 51 15.11 9.20 -9.66
CA VAL A 51 15.44 7.89 -9.11
C VAL A 51 16.39 8.06 -7.92
N TYR A 52 16.02 7.51 -6.77
CA TYR A 52 16.90 7.41 -5.61
C TYR A 52 17.51 6.01 -5.55
N LYS A 53 18.71 5.88 -4.98
CA LYS A 53 19.44 4.61 -4.97
C LYS A 53 20.16 4.42 -3.65
N THR A 54 20.08 3.22 -3.07
CA THR A 54 20.86 2.84 -1.88
C THR A 54 22.32 2.62 -2.24
N LYS A 55 23.17 2.58 -1.22
CA LYS A 55 24.47 1.92 -1.35
C LYS A 55 24.30 0.44 -1.75
N VAL A 56 25.35 -0.11 -2.35
CA VAL A 56 25.42 -1.55 -2.62
C VAL A 56 25.82 -2.24 -1.32
N ASP A 57 25.08 -3.27 -0.93
CA ASP A 57 25.49 -4.15 0.16
C ASP A 57 26.33 -5.30 -0.40
N ASP A 58 27.64 -5.21 -0.20
CA ASP A 58 28.60 -6.24 -0.64
C ASP A 58 28.66 -7.44 0.32
N LYS A 59 28.04 -7.34 1.50
CA LYS A 59 28.20 -8.30 2.60
C LYS A 59 26.97 -9.18 2.82
N GLY A 60 25.77 -8.61 2.87
CA GLY A 60 24.55 -9.32 3.29
C GLY A 60 24.05 -10.40 2.33
N GLY A 61 24.49 -10.41 1.07
CA GLY A 61 24.18 -11.49 0.14
C GLY A 61 22.68 -11.65 -0.12
N VAL A 62 22.10 -12.78 0.27
CA VAL A 62 20.65 -13.03 0.13
C VAL A 62 19.80 -12.33 1.21
N ASN A 63 20.43 -11.75 2.23
CA ASN A 63 19.79 -11.01 3.32
C ASN A 63 20.46 -9.64 3.52
N PRO A 64 20.38 -8.72 2.54
CA PRO A 64 21.08 -7.44 2.61
C PRO A 64 20.49 -6.48 3.63
N THR A 65 21.32 -5.55 4.09
CA THR A 65 20.96 -4.43 4.96
C THR A 65 21.53 -3.12 4.43
N TRP A 66 20.74 -2.03 4.46
CA TRP A 66 21.16 -0.74 3.89
C TRP A 66 21.12 0.38 4.94
N GLY A 67 19.93 0.65 5.50
CA GLY A 67 19.72 1.79 6.40
C GLY A 67 19.66 3.16 5.71
N ASP A 68 19.80 3.20 4.37
CA ASP A 68 19.69 4.42 3.58
C ASP A 68 18.29 5.04 3.73
N LYS A 69 18.26 6.37 3.92
CA LYS A 69 17.06 7.17 4.13
C LYS A 69 16.90 8.21 3.01
N PHE A 70 15.70 8.32 2.46
CA PHE A 70 15.37 9.25 1.37
C PHE A 70 14.14 10.08 1.72
N ARG A 71 14.13 11.34 1.28
CA ARG A 71 12.96 12.21 1.30
C ARG A 71 12.41 12.32 -0.12
N LEU A 72 11.22 11.76 -0.31
CA LEU A 72 10.50 11.69 -1.57
C LEU A 72 9.46 12.82 -1.60
N PRO A 73 9.57 13.81 -2.49
CA PRO A 73 8.54 14.83 -2.64
C PRO A 73 7.25 14.18 -3.13
N LEU A 74 6.11 14.58 -2.56
CA LEU A 74 4.80 14.14 -3.01
C LEU A 74 4.12 15.23 -3.81
N ASP A 75 3.69 14.86 -5.02
CA ASP A 75 2.70 15.62 -5.77
C ASP A 75 1.30 15.26 -5.23
N GLN A 76 0.43 16.26 -5.07
CA GLN A 76 -0.94 16.05 -4.56
C GLN A 76 -1.75 15.08 -5.43
N THR A 77 -1.44 14.98 -6.72
CA THR A 77 -2.08 14.02 -7.64
C THR A 77 -1.94 12.57 -7.18
N ILE A 78 -0.88 12.25 -6.43
CA ILE A 78 -0.61 10.88 -5.94
C ILE A 78 -1.72 10.36 -5.03
N PHE A 79 -2.47 11.23 -4.34
CA PHE A 79 -3.55 10.82 -3.44
C PHE A 79 -4.84 10.44 -4.18
N TYR A 80 -4.99 10.82 -5.44
CA TYR A 80 -6.22 10.61 -6.22
C TYR A 80 -6.11 9.46 -7.23
N LEU A 81 -4.89 9.00 -7.51
CA LEU A 81 -4.63 7.92 -8.46
C LEU A 81 -4.77 6.54 -7.79
N ARG A 82 -5.59 5.66 -8.37
CA ARG A 82 -5.87 4.31 -7.80
C ARG A 82 -4.67 3.38 -7.68
N LYS A 83 -3.61 3.59 -8.47
CA LYS A 83 -2.39 2.77 -8.49
C LYS A 83 -1.14 3.60 -8.21
N SER A 84 -1.24 4.46 -7.21
CA SER A 84 -0.14 5.32 -6.80
C SER A 84 0.63 4.75 -5.61
N GLY A 85 1.91 5.10 -5.52
CA GLY A 85 2.76 4.64 -4.45
C GLY A 85 4.24 4.80 -4.73
N ILE A 86 5.02 4.10 -3.90
CA ILE A 86 6.48 4.03 -3.99
C ILE A 86 6.85 2.71 -4.66
N TYR A 87 7.54 2.80 -5.79
CA TYR A 87 8.10 1.66 -6.48
C TYR A 87 9.51 1.39 -5.96
N LEU A 88 9.74 0.17 -5.53
CA LEU A 88 11.05 -0.34 -5.15
C LEU A 88 11.47 -1.39 -6.17
N GLN A 89 12.63 -1.20 -6.80
CA GLN A 89 13.23 -2.21 -7.65
C GLN A 89 14.55 -2.64 -7.03
N LEU A 90 14.71 -3.94 -6.87
CA LEU A 90 15.89 -4.54 -6.27
C LEU A 90 16.78 -5.09 -7.37
N TYR A 91 18.07 -4.79 -7.28
CA TYR A 91 19.09 -5.23 -8.23
C TYR A 91 20.27 -5.85 -7.51
N THR A 92 21.05 -6.67 -8.22
CA THR A 92 22.40 -7.08 -7.83
C THR A 92 23.42 -6.50 -8.80
N LYS A 93 24.53 -5.98 -8.27
CA LYS A 93 25.65 -5.49 -9.07
C LYS A 93 26.59 -6.65 -9.43
N HIS A 94 26.84 -6.85 -10.71
CA HIS A 94 27.87 -7.78 -11.17
C HIS A 94 29.20 -7.05 -11.39
N LEU A 95 30.32 -7.78 -11.31
CA LEU A 95 31.64 -7.21 -11.59
C LEU A 95 31.82 -6.89 -13.08
N VAL A 96 31.28 -7.73 -13.96
CA VAL A 96 31.52 -7.65 -15.41
C VAL A 96 30.23 -7.41 -16.21
N MET A 97 29.09 -7.89 -15.71
CA MET A 97 27.85 -8.04 -16.50
C MET A 97 26.71 -7.16 -15.99
N GLY A 98 26.99 -5.86 -15.81
CA GLY A 98 26.01 -4.85 -15.43
C GLY A 98 25.24 -5.17 -14.13
N ASN A 99 23.96 -4.79 -14.08
CA ASN A 99 23.09 -5.06 -12.95
C ASN A 99 21.96 -6.00 -13.39
N THR A 100 21.63 -7.00 -12.56
CA THR A 100 20.46 -7.86 -12.78
C THR A 100 19.36 -7.49 -11.80
N GLN A 101 18.13 -7.36 -12.27
CA GLN A 101 16.97 -7.12 -11.40
C GLN A 101 16.61 -8.42 -10.68
N LEU A 102 16.54 -8.37 -9.36
CA LEU A 102 16.17 -9.49 -8.49
C LEU A 102 14.66 -9.52 -8.20
N GLY A 103 13.98 -8.38 -8.30
CA GLY A 103 12.54 -8.27 -8.09
C GLY A 103 12.10 -6.83 -7.91
N TRP A 104 10.82 -6.62 -7.65
CA TRP A 104 10.25 -5.30 -7.37
C TRP A 104 9.01 -5.39 -6.48
N CYS A 105 8.64 -4.29 -5.85
CA CYS A 105 7.35 -4.14 -5.19
C CYS A 105 6.83 -2.71 -5.30
N LEU A 106 5.52 -2.56 -5.08
CA LEU A 106 4.84 -1.27 -4.96
C LEU A 106 4.28 -1.17 -3.54
N ILE A 107 4.67 -0.11 -2.84
CA ILE A 107 4.06 0.29 -1.56
C ILE A 107 2.92 1.26 -1.91
N PRO A 108 1.65 0.85 -1.83
CA PRO A 108 0.54 1.70 -2.19
C PRO A 108 0.39 2.86 -1.21
N MET A 109 -0.09 4.01 -1.69
CA MET A 109 -0.28 5.18 -0.82
C MET A 109 -1.24 4.92 0.34
N THR A 110 -2.20 4.01 0.23
CA THR A 110 -3.09 3.59 1.33
C THR A 110 -2.33 3.04 2.53
N ASP A 111 -1.19 2.41 2.27
CA ASP A 111 -0.35 1.82 3.30
C ASP A 111 0.61 2.87 3.89
N ILE A 112 0.61 4.11 3.39
CA ILE A 112 1.42 5.25 3.86
C ILE A 112 0.54 6.39 4.42
N VAL A 113 -0.67 6.55 3.90
CA VAL A 113 -1.66 7.56 4.29
C VAL A 113 -2.85 6.82 4.85
N ASN A 114 -2.99 6.82 6.17
CA ASN A 114 -4.13 6.23 6.86
C ASN A 114 -4.70 7.27 7.81
N ARG A 115 -6.03 7.47 7.79
CA ARG A 115 -6.73 8.42 8.68
C ARG A 115 -6.53 8.12 10.16
N LEU A 116 -6.22 6.88 10.50
CA LEU A 116 -6.01 6.44 11.89
C LEU A 116 -4.58 6.72 12.41
N ILE A 117 -3.66 7.13 11.54
CA ILE A 117 -2.24 7.23 11.87
C ILE A 117 -1.80 8.69 11.73
N PRO A 118 -1.37 9.34 12.83
CA PRO A 118 -0.98 10.75 12.78
C PRO A 118 0.17 10.98 11.80
N VAL A 119 0.10 12.11 11.08
CA VAL A 119 1.24 12.64 10.31
C VAL A 119 2.45 12.76 11.24
N GLY A 120 3.62 12.40 10.74
CA GLY A 120 4.85 12.34 11.53
C GLY A 120 5.03 11.01 12.29
N SER A 121 4.11 10.06 12.20
CA SER A 121 4.32 8.71 12.77
C SER A 121 5.10 7.82 11.80
N THR A 122 6.15 7.17 12.30
CA THR A 122 6.93 6.18 11.53
C THR A 122 6.24 4.81 11.56
N ARG A 123 6.22 4.14 10.42
CA ARG A 123 5.68 2.79 10.25
C ARG A 123 6.68 1.85 9.64
N PHE A 124 6.74 0.65 10.18
CA PHE A 124 7.55 -0.43 9.64
C PHE A 124 6.68 -1.32 8.77
N LEU A 125 7.07 -1.49 7.52
CA LEU A 125 6.33 -2.27 6.52
C LEU A 125 7.23 -3.33 5.92
N SER A 126 6.64 -4.46 5.58
CA SER A 126 7.32 -5.56 4.90
C SER A 126 6.54 -5.89 3.62
N TYR A 127 7.19 -5.79 2.47
CA TYR A 127 6.58 -6.09 1.17
C TYR A 127 7.26 -7.27 0.51
N ARG A 128 6.44 -8.20 0.05
CA ARG A 128 6.89 -9.30 -0.78
C ARG A 128 7.25 -8.80 -2.18
N LEU A 129 8.42 -9.20 -2.64
CA LEU A 129 8.89 -8.94 -3.99
C LEU A 129 8.10 -9.76 -5.00
N ARG A 130 7.87 -9.14 -6.15
CA ARG A 130 7.46 -9.77 -7.38
C ARG A 130 8.68 -10.00 -8.26
N ASP A 131 8.63 -11.07 -9.03
CA ASP A 131 9.65 -11.33 -10.04
C ASP A 131 9.48 -10.34 -11.21
N ARG A 132 10.44 -10.34 -12.14
CA ARG A 132 10.46 -9.37 -13.26
C ARG A 132 9.19 -9.42 -14.12
N ASP A 133 8.61 -10.60 -14.28
CA ASP A 133 7.35 -10.85 -15.00
C ASP A 133 6.10 -10.47 -14.20
N GLY A 134 6.27 -10.03 -12.94
CA GLY A 134 5.19 -9.66 -12.04
C GLY A 134 4.58 -10.82 -11.26
N SER A 135 5.07 -12.04 -11.47
CA SER A 135 4.69 -13.22 -10.69
C SER A 135 5.14 -13.10 -9.23
N ARG A 136 4.62 -13.97 -8.37
CA ARG A 136 4.87 -13.91 -6.93
C ARG A 136 6.29 -14.41 -6.63
N GLY A 137 7.20 -13.49 -6.37
CA GLY A 137 8.57 -13.79 -5.93
C GLY A 137 8.63 -14.28 -4.48
N ASN A 138 9.83 -14.57 -3.97
CA ASN A 138 10.04 -15.07 -2.60
C ASN A 138 10.53 -14.01 -1.62
N GLY A 139 11.39 -13.10 -2.07
CA GLY A 139 12.06 -12.17 -1.16
C GLY A 139 11.12 -11.17 -0.52
N ILE A 140 11.47 -10.70 0.67
CA ILE A 140 10.76 -9.66 1.42
C ILE A 140 11.66 -8.44 1.55
N VAL A 141 11.13 -7.24 1.33
CA VAL A 141 11.81 -5.97 1.62
C VAL A 141 11.16 -5.34 2.84
N ASN A 142 11.98 -4.95 3.81
CA ASN A 142 11.57 -4.26 5.02
C ASN A 142 11.94 -2.79 4.92
N VAL A 143 10.98 -1.92 5.23
CA VAL A 143 11.14 -0.47 5.16
C VAL A 143 10.54 0.21 6.38
N ALA A 144 11.05 1.38 6.72
CA ALA A 144 10.32 2.34 7.54
C ALA A 144 9.83 3.49 6.67
N VAL A 145 8.59 3.92 6.86
CA VAL A 145 8.01 5.07 6.15
C VAL A 145 7.44 6.06 7.15
N LYS A 146 7.58 7.35 6.87
CA LYS A 146 7.03 8.43 7.67
C LYS A 146 6.50 9.50 6.73
N LEU A 147 5.22 9.83 6.88
CA LEU A 147 4.59 10.91 6.14
C LEU A 147 4.80 12.22 6.89
N GLU A 148 5.20 13.26 6.19
CA GLU A 148 5.52 14.56 6.76
C GLU A 148 4.91 15.69 5.91
N GLY A 149 4.57 16.80 6.59
CA GLY A 149 3.98 17.98 5.97
C GLY A 149 2.45 17.96 5.94
N ASN A 150 1.88 18.96 5.28
CA ASN A 150 0.43 19.16 5.28
C ASN A 150 -0.20 18.30 4.19
N LEU A 151 -1.02 17.33 4.59
CA LEU A 151 -1.90 16.64 3.65
C LEU A 151 -2.94 17.63 3.12
N PRO A 152 -3.34 17.53 1.84
CA PRO A 152 -4.49 18.29 1.37
C PRO A 152 -5.70 17.90 2.23
N THR A 153 -6.32 18.89 2.86
CA THR A 153 -7.57 18.69 3.59
C THR A 153 -8.54 18.04 2.62
N GLN A 154 -8.93 16.79 2.87
CA GLN A 154 -10.08 16.23 2.16
C GLN A 154 -11.24 17.13 2.54
N HIS A 155 -11.69 17.99 1.61
CA HIS A 155 -12.95 18.68 1.80
C HIS A 155 -13.98 17.60 2.14
N PRO A 156 -14.77 17.75 3.22
CA PRO A 156 -15.97 16.94 3.36
C PRO A 156 -16.75 17.05 2.03
N PRO A 157 -17.43 16.00 1.56
CA PRO A 157 -18.24 16.10 0.35
C PRO A 157 -19.04 17.38 0.48
N GLN A 158 -18.78 18.32 -0.43
CA GLN A 158 -19.46 19.61 -0.40
C GLN A 158 -20.94 19.27 -0.32
N ARG A 159 -21.61 19.71 0.75
CA ARG A 159 -23.08 19.74 0.77
C ARG A 159 -23.50 20.31 -0.58
N PRO A 160 -24.49 19.72 -1.28
CA PRO A 160 -24.92 20.23 -2.57
C PRO A 160 -25.08 21.74 -2.47
N VAL A 161 -24.25 22.47 -3.21
CA VAL A 161 -24.31 23.92 -3.28
C VAL A 161 -25.63 24.22 -3.95
N MET A 162 -26.61 24.65 -3.16
CA MET A 162 -27.90 25.07 -3.65
C MET A 162 -27.67 26.37 -4.43
N MET A 163 -27.70 26.28 -5.75
CA MET A 163 -27.68 27.43 -6.64
C MET A 163 -28.89 28.32 -6.31
N PRO A 164 -28.73 29.63 -6.13
CA PRO A 164 -29.86 30.53 -6.18
C PRO A 164 -30.10 30.89 -7.64
N GLU A 165 -31.22 30.47 -8.23
CA GLU A 165 -31.97 31.33 -9.14
C GLU A 165 -33.25 30.67 -9.63
N GLY A 166 -34.33 31.45 -9.58
CA GLY A 166 -35.36 31.42 -10.61
C GLY A 166 -36.37 30.27 -10.56
N ASN A 167 -37.53 30.58 -9.96
CA ASN A 167 -38.84 30.04 -10.29
C ASN A 167 -39.00 28.50 -10.23
N VAL A 168 -39.28 27.99 -9.01
CA VAL A 168 -39.61 26.59 -8.77
C VAL A 168 -41.06 26.33 -9.12
N GLY A 169 -41.30 25.72 -10.29
CA GLY A 169 -42.44 24.83 -10.47
C GLY A 169 -42.24 23.60 -9.59
N ASP A 170 -43.31 23.19 -8.92
CA ASP A 170 -43.36 22.17 -7.87
C ASP A 170 -42.60 20.88 -8.21
N ILE A 171 -41.56 20.57 -7.42
CA ILE A 171 -41.01 19.23 -7.32
C ILE A 171 -41.27 18.72 -5.90
N VAL A 172 -42.19 17.76 -5.81
CA VAL A 172 -42.51 17.02 -4.58
C VAL A 172 -41.39 16.01 -4.31
N ILE A 173 -40.64 16.22 -3.24
CA ILE A 173 -39.64 15.26 -2.74
C ILE A 173 -40.27 14.49 -1.57
N GLY A 174 -40.41 13.17 -1.74
CA GLY A 174 -41.02 12.28 -0.75
C GLY A 174 -40.29 12.26 0.59
N ILE A 175 -41.08 12.16 1.66
CA ILE A 175 -40.62 12.05 3.05
C ILE A 175 -39.98 10.67 3.27
N PRO A 176 -38.72 10.55 3.72
CA PRO A 176 -38.22 9.26 4.18
C PRO A 176 -38.88 8.93 5.52
N GLY A 177 -39.75 7.91 5.51
CA GLY A 177 -40.42 7.41 6.71
C GLY A 177 -39.43 6.96 7.76
N LYS A 178 -39.56 7.47 8.99
CA LYS A 178 -38.90 6.89 10.16
C LYS A 178 -39.50 5.49 10.37
N MET A 179 -38.69 4.43 10.30
CA MET A 179 -39.09 3.17 10.90
C MET A 179 -38.96 3.31 12.42
N LEU A 180 -40.09 3.63 13.05
CA LEU A 180 -40.28 3.39 14.47
C LEU A 180 -40.41 1.88 14.67
N SER A 181 -39.63 1.40 15.63
CA SER A 181 -39.76 0.07 16.21
C SER A 181 -41.03 0.04 17.05
N GLU A 182 -41.95 -0.88 16.76
CA GLU A 182 -42.91 -1.37 17.73
C GLU A 182 -43.05 -2.90 17.66
N ARG A 183 -43.17 -3.44 18.86
CA ARG A 183 -43.21 -4.82 19.29
C ARG A 183 -44.69 -5.24 19.43
N SER A 184 -45.03 -6.48 19.07
CA SER A 184 -45.95 -7.39 19.79
C SER A 184 -46.14 -8.64 18.92
N GLU A 185 -45.70 -9.84 19.34
CA GLU A 185 -46.33 -10.76 20.31
C GLU A 185 -47.78 -11.12 19.98
N PHE A 186 -47.99 -12.29 19.37
CA PHE A 186 -48.85 -13.40 19.85
C PHE A 186 -48.66 -14.60 18.90
N SER A 187 -48.02 -15.68 19.36
CA SER A 187 -48.63 -16.95 19.83
C SER A 187 -48.96 -17.92 18.69
N GLN A 188 -48.90 -19.25 18.79
CA GLN A 188 -48.35 -20.25 19.71
C GLN A 188 -48.85 -21.57 19.08
N GLU A 189 -47.99 -22.55 18.80
CA GLU A 189 -48.26 -24.01 18.79
C GLU A 189 -46.97 -24.73 18.33
N HIS A 190 -46.24 -25.47 19.18
CA HIS A 190 -46.45 -26.89 19.57
C HIS A 190 -46.57 -27.79 18.32
N VAL A 191 -45.75 -28.82 18.05
CA VAL A 191 -45.27 -29.96 18.86
C VAL A 191 -44.13 -30.69 18.11
N GLY A 192 -43.20 -31.33 18.84
CA GLY A 192 -42.56 -32.60 18.42
C GLY A 192 -41.08 -32.51 18.03
N ALA A 193 -40.13 -32.66 18.95
CA ALA A 193 -39.57 -33.95 19.43
C ALA A 193 -38.84 -34.77 18.34
N GLY A 194 -37.52 -35.01 18.52
CA GLY A 194 -36.84 -36.08 17.79
C GLY A 194 -35.33 -35.98 17.63
N CYS A 195 -34.58 -36.37 18.68
CA CYS A 195 -33.31 -37.10 18.69
C CYS A 195 -32.14 -36.79 17.71
N SER A 196 -31.01 -36.39 18.32
CA SER A 196 -29.67 -37.03 18.28
C SER A 196 -29.25 -37.88 17.07
N ASN A 197 -28.11 -37.54 16.44
CA ASN A 197 -26.92 -38.40 16.58
C ASN A 197 -25.58 -37.76 16.19
N ARG A 198 -24.59 -38.04 17.05
CA ARG A 198 -23.14 -37.97 16.87
C ARG A 198 -22.69 -38.86 15.70
N TYR A 199 -21.63 -38.46 15.00
CA TYR A 199 -20.55 -39.37 14.59
C TYR A 199 -19.18 -38.72 14.68
N ALA A 200 -18.24 -39.53 15.14
CA ALA A 200 -16.89 -39.19 15.58
C ALA A 200 -15.82 -39.67 14.58
N PHE A 201 -14.59 -39.19 14.84
CA PHE A 201 -13.27 -39.66 14.43
C PHE A 201 -13.12 -41.06 13.81
N SER A 202 -12.21 -41.16 12.83
CA SER A 202 -11.42 -42.37 12.60
C SER A 202 -9.96 -42.04 12.29
N ILE A 203 -9.07 -42.76 12.97
CA ILE A 203 -7.62 -42.79 12.84
C ILE A 203 -7.32 -44.19 12.29
N GLY A 204 -6.51 -44.32 11.23
CA GLY A 204 -6.12 -45.61 10.68
C GLY A 204 -4.68 -45.60 10.21
N ARG A 205 -3.82 -46.32 10.93
CA ARG A 205 -2.48 -46.74 10.51
C ARG A 205 -2.59 -47.93 9.57
N TYR A 206 -1.71 -48.00 8.58
CA TYR A 206 -0.94 -49.19 8.21
C TYR A 206 0.46 -48.74 7.80
#